data_AF-A0A9E3PD88-F1
#
_entry.id   AF-A0A9E3PD88-F1
#
_cell.length_a   1.000
_cell.length_b   1.000
_cell.length_c   1.000
_cell.angle_alpha   90.00
_cell.angle_beta   90.00
_cell.angle_gamma   90.00
#
_symmetry.space_group_name_H-M   'P 1'
#
loop_
_entity.id
_entity.type
_entity.pdbx_description
1 polymer ?
#
loop_
_entity_poly.entity_id
_entity_poly.type
_entity_poly.pdbx_seq_one_letter_code
_entity_poly.pdbx_strand_id
1 'polypeptide(L)' 'MTGAPTATPRPARVNGRLVALAVAGACIALLIAANAHLVYVAVVSQPDCVPHEKSTGPGGTFRAARSAC' A
#
# COMPACT_ATOMS: atom_id res chain seq x y z
N MET A 1 -25.99 -8.78 -57.62
CA MET A 1 -25.38 -9.17 -56.33
C MET A 1 -23.91 -8.80 -56.37
N THR A 2 -23.54 -7.57 -55.99
CA THR A 2 -22.13 -7.16 -55.86
C THR A 2 -21.85 -7.01 -54.37
N GLY A 3 -21.01 -7.91 -53.85
CA GLY A 3 -20.60 -7.91 -52.44
C GLY A 3 -19.68 -6.74 -52.15
N ALA A 4 -19.99 -5.99 -51.10
CA ALA A 4 -19.12 -4.96 -50.56
C ALA A 4 -17.92 -5.59 -49.85
N PRO A 5 -16.69 -5.06 -50.00
CA PRO A 5 -15.55 -5.55 -49.25
C PRO A 5 -15.70 -5.19 -47.77
N THR A 6 -15.78 -6.21 -46.91
CA THR A 6 -15.72 -6.07 -45.46
C THR A 6 -14.32 -5.62 -45.07
N ALA A 7 -14.19 -4.38 -44.60
CA ALA A 7 -12.95 -3.87 -44.04
C ALA A 7 -12.68 -4.56 -42.70
N THR A 8 -11.72 -5.50 -42.68
CA THR A 8 -11.24 -6.10 -41.44
C THR A 8 -10.51 -5.04 -40.60
N PRO A 9 -10.89 -4.81 -39.34
CA PRO A 9 -10.17 -3.87 -38.47
C PRO A 9 -8.73 -4.36 -38.29
N ARG A 10 -7.78 -3.50 -38.65
CA ARG A 10 -6.35 -3.79 -38.51
C ARG A 10 -6.00 -3.66 -37.02
N PRO A 11 -5.32 -4.64 -36.40
CA PRO A 11 -4.94 -4.51 -35.00
C PRO A 11 -4.04 -3.29 -34.84
N ALA A 12 -4.46 -2.36 -33.99
CA ALA A 12 -3.64 -1.21 -33.62
C ALA A 12 -2.36 -1.75 -32.98
N ARG A 13 -1.20 -1.39 -33.54
CA ARG A 13 0.08 -1.80 -32.97
C ARG A 13 0.27 -1.04 -31.67
N VAL A 14 0.05 -1.72 -30.55
CA VAL A 14 0.25 -1.13 -29.22
C VAL A 14 1.74 -0.85 -29.05
N ASN A 15 2.10 0.39 -28.73
CA ASN A 15 3.49 0.77 -28.52
C ASN A 15 3.98 0.12 -27.21
N GLY A 16 4.78 -0.94 -27.33
CA GLY A 16 5.27 -1.71 -26.17
C GLY A 16 6.01 -0.85 -25.14
N ARG A 17 6.64 0.27 -25.55
CA ARG A 17 7.24 1.23 -24.62
C ARG A 17 6.18 1.94 -23.76
N LEU A 18 5.06 2.35 -24.36
CA LEU A 18 3.94 2.96 -23.62
C LEU A 18 3.32 1.96 -22.65
N VAL A 19 3.17 0.70 -23.07
CA VAL A 19 2.67 -0.37 -22.20
C VAL A 19 3.62 -0.59 -21.02
N ALA A 20 4.93 -0.70 -21.27
CA ALA A 20 5.92 -0.87 -20.22
C ALA A 20 5.92 0.30 -19.22
N LEU A 21 5.83 1.54 -19.72
CA LEU A 21 5.73 2.73 -18.87
C LEU A 21 4.44 2.74 -18.05
N ALA A 22 3.31 2.36 -18.64
CA ALA A 22 2.04 2.27 -17.94
C ALA A 22 2.08 1.22 -16.82
N VAL A 23 2.64 0.04 -17.11
CA VAL A 23 2.81 -1.04 -16.11
C VAL A 23 3.75 -0.60 -15.00
N ALA A 24 4.90 -0.01 -15.32
CA ALA A 24 5.84 0.49 -14.32
C ALA A 24 5.20 1.57 -13.44
N GLY A 25 4.48 2.52 -14.05
CA GLY A 25 3.73 3.55 -13.33
C GLY A 25 2.67 2.97 -12.39
N ALA A 26 1.92 1.96 -12.85
CA ALA A 26 0.92 1.27 -12.03
C ALA A 26 1.57 0.56 -10.83
N CYS A 27 2.69 -0.13 -11.02
CA CYS A 27 3.42 -0.79 -9.93
C CYS A 27 3.94 0.22 -8.90
N ILE A 28 4.50 1.35 -9.33
CA ILE A 28 4.98 2.41 -8.45
C ILE A 28 3.81 3.01 -7.66
N ALA A 29 2.70 3.34 -8.34
CA ALA A 29 1.51 3.90 -7.69
C ALA A 29 0.94 2.93 -6.64
N LEU A 30 0.89 1.63 -6.95
CA LEU A 30 0.44 0.60 -6.01
C LEU A 30 1.34 0.52 -4.78
N LEU A 31 2.66 0.52 -4.97
CA LEU A 31 3.61 0.49 -3.87
C LEU A 31 3.45 1.72 -2.95
N ILE A 32 3.30 2.91 -3.54
CA ILE A 32 3.07 4.15 -2.77
C ILE A 32 1.75 4.05 -1.99
N ALA A 33 0.66 3.64 -2.64
CA ALA A 33 -0.64 3.51 -1.99
C ALA A 33 -0.62 2.50 -0.83
N ALA A 34 0.01 1.34 -1.01
CA ALA A 34 0.15 0.33 0.03
C ALA A 34 0.92 0.87 1.25
N ASN A 35 2.06 1.53 1.03
CA ASN A 35 2.84 2.11 2.13
C ASN A 35 2.11 3.26 2.83
N ALA A 36 1.43 4.13 2.08
CA ALA A 36 0.60 5.19 2.64
C ALA A 36 -0.53 4.63 3.50
N HIS A 37 -1.15 3.52 3.07
CA HIS A 37 -2.17 2.84 3.86
C HIS A 37 -1.62 2.28 5.18
N LEU A 38 -0.44 1.66 5.17
CA LEU A 38 0.21 1.17 6.38
C LEU A 38 0.48 2.28 7.39
N VAL A 39 1.00 3.43 6.91
CA VAL A 39 1.22 4.61 7.76
C VAL A 39 -0.10 5.14 8.31
N TYR A 40 -1.14 5.23 7.48
CA TYR A 40 -2.48 5.65 7.91
C TYR A 40 -3.02 4.75 9.02
N VAL A 41 -2.97 3.43 8.84
CA VAL A 41 -3.42 2.46 9.85
C VAL A 41 -2.62 2.62 11.14
N ALA A 42 -1.29 2.71 11.06
CA ALA A 42 -0.44 2.87 12.25
C ALA A 42 -0.79 4.12 13.08
N VAL A 43 -1.21 5.21 12.44
CA VAL A 43 -1.60 6.46 13.12
C VAL A 43 -3.06 6.42 13.60
N VAL A 44 -3.97 5.88 12.80
CA VAL A 44 -5.41 5.90 13.09
C VAL A 44 -5.82 4.83 14.08
N SER A 45 -5.10 3.72 14.15
CA SER A 45 -5.50 2.56 14.94
C SER A 45 -5.56 2.78 16.45
N GLN A 46 -5.23 3.98 16.98
CA GLN A 46 -5.22 4.33 18.42
C GLN A 46 -5.11 3.06 19.29
N PRO A 47 -3.96 2.37 19.28
CA PRO A 47 -3.81 1.20 20.15
C PRO A 47 -4.10 1.70 21.55
N ASP A 48 -5.15 1.17 22.19
CA ASP A 48 -5.48 1.52 23.56
C ASP A 48 -4.18 1.41 24.34
N CYS A 49 -3.68 2.54 24.85
CA CYS A 49 -2.47 2.54 25.65
C CYS A 49 -2.90 1.93 26.98
N VAL A 50 -2.83 0.60 27.03
CA VAL A 50 -3.21 -0.23 28.17
C VAL A 50 -2.57 0.41 29.39
N PRO A 51 -3.28 0.59 30.51
CA PRO A 51 -2.71 1.22 31.69
C PRO A 51 -1.51 0.39 32.12
N HIS A 52 -0.31 0.83 31.75
CA HIS A 52 0.92 0.33 32.33
C HIS A 52 0.94 0.88 33.75
N GLU A 53 0.18 0.23 34.63
CA GLU A 53 0.30 0.27 36.08
C GLU A 53 1.79 0.09 36.39
N LYS A 54 2.49 1.21 36.61
CA LYS A 54 3.78 1.24 37.26
C LYS A 54 3.54 0.85 38.72
N SER A 55 3.21 -0.40 38.98
CA SER A 55 3.39 -0.94 40.32
C SER A 55 4.89 -1.07 40.51
N THR A 56 5.45 -0.24 41.38
CA THR A 56 6.79 -0.41 41.93
C THR A 56 6.88 -1.85 42.41
N GLY A 57 7.63 -2.70 41.70
CA GLY A 57 7.95 -4.03 42.20
C GLY A 57 8.56 -3.89 43.60
N PRO A 58 8.32 -4.84 44.52
CA PRO A 58 8.97 -4.82 45.82
C PRO A 58 10.48 -4.61 45.65
N GLY A 59 11.01 -3.46 46.07
CA GLY A 59 12.43 -3.12 46.01
C GLY A 59 12.89 -2.03 45.02
N GLY A 60 12.01 -1.29 44.34
CA GLY A 60 12.41 -0.04 43.65
C GLY A 60 13.40 -0.20 42.48
N THR A 61 13.42 -1.36 41.83
CA THR A 61 14.33 -1.61 40.71
C THR A 61 13.88 -0.91 39.43
N PHE A 62 14.81 -0.24 38.75
CA PHE A 62 14.59 0.30 37.42
C PHE A 62 14.35 -0.85 36.43
N ARG A 63 13.22 -0.82 35.73
CA ARG A 63 12.92 -1.72 34.62
C ARG A 63 12.80 -0.89 33.34
N ALA A 64 13.23 -1.45 32.21
CA ALA A 64 13.07 -0.82 30.90
C ALA A 64 11.60 -0.43 30.67
N ALA A 65 11.38 0.77 30.12
CA ALA A 65 10.05 1.19 29.71
C ALA A 65 9.54 0.23 28.63
N ARG A 66 8.35 -0.34 28.86
CA ARG A 66 7.63 -1.16 27.89
C ARG A 66 7.00 -0.22 26.83
N SER A 67 6.70 -0.75 25.65
CA SER A 67 6.08 0.01 24.55
C SER A 67 4.88 0.82 25.05
N ALA A 68 4.77 2.07 24.59
CA ALA A 68 3.85 3.07 25.16
C ALA A 68 2.36 2.71 24.98
N CYS A 69 2.10 1.81 24.03
CA CYS A 69 0.90 1.07 23.70
C CYS A 69 1.44 -0.24 23.03
#